data_AF-A0A969F8H7-F1
#
_entry.id   AF-A0A969F8H7-F1
#
_cell.length_a   1.000
_cell.length_b   1.000
_cell.length_c   1.000
_cell.angle_alpha   90.00
_cell.angle_beta   90.00
_cell.angle_gamma   90.00
#
_symmetry.space_group_name_H-M   'P 1'
#
loop_
_entity.id
_entity.type
_entity.pdbx_description
1 polymer ?
#
loop_
_entity_poly.entity_id
_entity_poly.type
_entity_poly.pdbx_seq_one_letter_code
_entity_poly.pdbx_strand_id
1 'polypeptide(L)'
;MGTDGRILLINPPGCAFLQLEETPDAWVGRRVQEVVDLLQAHAPQVAETIAAETKRVSVGDQRAGEGEFELPPQSIHWRNLPVLLDGQPLGRLIVLRDTTHEHTLEKMRDDLTHTMVHDLRGPLTAISISLEALQMMERAPNITPERRLQALERANSSTHKLLELVEAILELSRLESGHLELNYQPVSLAELVAGVLDAQMPLAREKQIEMACCVPERLPRPSLDRALVERVLQNLVHN
;
A
#
# COMPACT_ATOMS: atom_id res chain seq x y z
N MET A 1 -35.88 1.55 -3.40
CA MET A 1 -36.61 2.58 -4.17
C MET A 1 -37.77 1.93 -4.91
N GLY A 2 -38.98 2.47 -4.84
CA GLY A 2 -40.14 2.01 -5.61
C GLY A 2 -40.04 2.43 -7.07
N THR A 3 -40.92 1.89 -7.92
CA THR A 3 -41.01 2.27 -9.34
C THR A 3 -41.43 3.73 -9.56
N ASP A 4 -42.03 4.36 -8.54
CA ASP A 4 -42.43 5.76 -8.50
C ASP A 4 -41.31 6.71 -8.00
N GLY A 5 -40.11 6.18 -7.76
CA GLY A 5 -38.97 6.96 -7.28
C GLY A 5 -39.02 7.31 -5.79
N ARG A 6 -39.89 6.63 -5.00
CA ARG A 6 -39.94 6.79 -3.55
C ARG A 6 -39.03 5.83 -2.81
N ILE A 7 -38.57 6.23 -1.63
CA ILE A 7 -37.77 5.37 -0.74
C ILE A 7 -38.74 4.41 -0.04
N LEU A 8 -38.62 3.12 -0.31
CA LEU A 8 -39.44 2.09 0.37
C LEU A 8 -38.82 1.69 1.71
N LEU A 9 -37.50 1.67 1.76
CA LEU A 9 -36.73 1.29 2.94
C LEU A 9 -35.32 1.87 2.80
N ILE A 10 -34.77 2.32 3.92
CA ILE A 10 -33.36 2.67 4.10
C ILE A 10 -32.96 2.17 5.48
N ASN A 11 -31.74 1.64 5.61
CA ASN A 11 -31.22 1.15 6.89
C ASN A 11 -30.35 2.24 7.56
N PRO A 12 -30.09 2.15 8.88
CA PRO A 12 -29.24 3.11 9.58
C PRO A 12 -27.85 3.29 8.95
N PRO A 13 -27.14 2.23 8.51
CA PRO A 13 -25.88 2.40 7.78
C PRO A 13 -26.02 3.23 6.49
N GLY A 14 -27.08 3.03 5.71
CA GLY A 14 -27.34 3.80 4.50
C GLY A 14 -27.58 5.29 4.79
N CYS A 15 -28.29 5.63 5.86
CA CYS A 15 -28.43 7.02 6.32
C CYS A 15 -27.09 7.61 6.75
N ALA A 16 -26.29 6.86 7.52
CA ALA A 16 -24.99 7.32 7.98
C ALA A 16 -24.00 7.56 6.81
N PHE A 17 -23.95 6.64 5.83
CA PHE A 17 -23.11 6.79 4.64
C PHE A 17 -23.46 8.01 3.81
N LEU A 18 -24.76 8.26 3.63
CA LEU A 18 -25.26 9.42 2.90
C LEU A 18 -25.31 10.70 3.76
N GLN A 19 -24.82 10.64 5.01
CA GLN A 19 -24.83 11.75 5.98
C GLN A 19 -26.22 12.38 6.16
N LEU A 20 -27.27 11.55 6.14
CA LEU A 20 -28.64 12.00 6.34
C LEU A 20 -28.90 12.23 7.84
N GLU A 21 -29.30 13.45 8.21
CA GLU A 21 -29.50 13.86 9.61
C GLU A 21 -30.75 13.24 10.27
N GLU A 22 -31.73 12.82 9.46
CA GLU A 22 -32.98 12.24 9.96
C GLU A 22 -32.90 10.71 10.14
N THR A 23 -33.74 10.17 11.03
CA THR A 23 -33.87 8.72 11.26
C THR A 23 -34.34 7.97 10.01
N PRO A 24 -33.96 6.70 9.80
CA PRO A 24 -34.33 5.92 8.62
C PRO A 24 -35.82 5.90 8.29
N ASP A 25 -36.68 5.84 9.31
CA ASP A 25 -38.14 5.79 9.14
C ASP A 25 -38.71 7.09 8.56
N ALA A 26 -38.07 8.23 8.82
CA ALA A 26 -38.51 9.54 8.33
C ALA A 26 -38.31 9.69 6.81
N TRP A 27 -37.41 8.89 6.23
CA TRP A 27 -37.13 8.85 4.80
C TRP A 27 -38.08 7.93 4.02
N VAL A 28 -38.76 7.00 4.69
CA VAL A 28 -39.68 6.09 4.03
C VAL A 28 -40.87 6.87 3.45
N GLY A 29 -41.15 6.65 2.16
CA GLY A 29 -42.20 7.33 1.40
C GLY A 29 -41.78 8.68 0.78
N ARG A 30 -40.63 9.25 1.16
CA ARG A 30 -40.07 10.46 0.51
C ARG A 30 -39.52 10.15 -0.88
N ARG A 31 -39.38 11.18 -1.71
CA ARG A 31 -38.78 11.02 -3.05
C ARG A 31 -37.26 10.97 -2.95
N VAL A 32 -36.63 10.13 -3.77
CA VAL A 32 -35.15 10.07 -3.85
C VAL A 32 -34.55 11.42 -4.27
N GLN A 33 -35.30 12.25 -5.00
CA GLN A 33 -34.87 13.62 -5.35
C GLN A 33 -34.54 14.47 -4.12
N GLU A 34 -35.27 14.30 -3.01
CA GLU A 34 -35.01 15.06 -1.77
C GLU A 34 -33.63 14.70 -1.18
N VAL A 35 -33.19 13.45 -1.34
CA VAL A 35 -31.85 13.01 -0.94
C VAL A 35 -30.80 13.60 -1.88
N VAL A 36 -31.06 13.61 -3.19
CA VAL A 36 -30.17 14.22 -4.20
C VAL A 36 -29.94 15.71 -3.90
N ASP A 37 -31.02 16.43 -3.58
CA ASP A 37 -30.95 17.87 -3.31
C ASP A 37 -30.11 18.20 -2.06
N LEU A 38 -30.18 17.34 -1.02
CA LEU A 38 -29.33 17.47 0.16
C LEU A 38 -27.86 17.16 -0.14
N LEU A 39 -27.62 16.04 -0.85
CA LEU A 39 -26.26 15.63 -1.23
C LEU A 39 -25.59 16.64 -2.16
N GLN A 40 -26.35 17.41 -2.94
CA GLN A 40 -25.81 18.44 -3.83
C GLN A 40 -24.96 19.48 -3.07
N ALA A 41 -25.28 19.73 -1.79
CA ALA A 41 -24.59 20.73 -0.98
C ALA A 41 -23.20 20.29 -0.48
N HIS A 42 -23.01 18.99 -0.18
CA HIS A 42 -21.79 18.49 0.47
C HIS A 42 -21.10 17.33 -0.29
N ALA A 43 -21.78 16.68 -1.22
CA ALA A 43 -21.30 15.55 -2.02
C ALA A 43 -21.87 15.60 -3.46
N PRO A 44 -21.54 16.63 -4.26
CA PRO A 44 -22.14 16.88 -5.57
C PRO A 44 -21.95 15.72 -6.57
N GLN A 45 -20.79 15.03 -6.51
CA GLN A 45 -20.54 13.86 -7.36
C GLN A 45 -21.50 12.69 -7.06
N VAL A 46 -21.84 12.51 -5.79
CA VAL A 46 -22.76 11.46 -5.33
C VAL A 46 -24.19 11.80 -5.75
N ALA A 47 -24.58 13.07 -5.61
CA ALA A 47 -25.86 13.58 -6.07
C ALA A 47 -26.04 13.40 -7.59
N GLU A 48 -25.02 13.74 -8.39
CA GLU A 48 -25.02 13.53 -9.85
C GLU A 48 -25.16 12.05 -10.21
N THR A 49 -24.46 11.16 -9.51
CA THR A 49 -24.52 9.71 -9.73
C THR A 49 -25.92 9.16 -9.45
N ILE A 50 -26.51 9.53 -8.30
CA ILE A 50 -27.87 9.11 -7.92
C ILE A 50 -28.90 9.68 -8.90
N ALA A 51 -28.75 10.94 -9.33
CA ALA A 51 -29.64 11.57 -10.31
C ALA A 51 -29.57 10.88 -11.68
N ALA A 52 -28.36 10.56 -12.15
CA ALA A 52 -28.13 9.84 -13.41
C ALA A 52 -28.77 8.45 -13.37
N GLU A 53 -28.58 7.71 -12.27
CA GLU A 53 -29.20 6.40 -12.08
C GLU A 53 -30.72 6.49 -12.00
N THR A 54 -31.26 7.46 -11.26
CA THR A 54 -32.71 7.67 -11.15
C THR A 54 -33.33 7.98 -12.51
N LYS A 55 -32.66 8.81 -13.33
CA LYS A 55 -33.08 9.13 -14.70
C LYS A 55 -32.99 7.93 -15.64
N ARG A 56 -31.93 7.12 -15.54
CA ARG A 56 -31.76 5.90 -16.33
C ARG A 56 -32.92 4.92 -16.04
N VAL A 57 -33.26 4.76 -14.77
CA VAL A 57 -34.36 3.91 -14.30
C VAL A 57 -35.72 4.41 -14.75
N SER A 58 -35.97 5.72 -14.70
CA SER A 58 -37.28 6.29 -15.07
C SER A 58 -37.60 6.17 -16.56
N VAL A 59 -36.58 6.04 -17.41
CA VAL A 59 -36.72 5.77 -18.85
C VAL A 59 -36.96 4.27 -19.13
N GLY A 60 -37.04 3.43 -18.10
CA GLY A 60 -37.40 2.01 -18.19
C GLY A 60 -36.20 1.06 -18.29
N ASP A 61 -34.98 1.53 -18.02
CA ASP A 61 -33.81 0.66 -18.00
C ASP A 61 -33.80 -0.23 -16.74
N GLN A 62 -33.97 -1.53 -16.98
CA GLN A 62 -34.00 -2.55 -15.92
C GLN A 62 -32.61 -3.14 -15.63
N ARG A 63 -31.55 -2.74 -16.34
CA ARG A 63 -30.21 -3.28 -16.09
C ARG A 63 -29.70 -2.87 -14.72
N ALA A 64 -28.92 -3.76 -14.11
CA ALA A 64 -28.14 -3.43 -12.93
C ALA A 64 -27.19 -2.27 -13.25
N GLY A 65 -27.14 -1.28 -12.36
CA GLY A 65 -26.12 -0.24 -12.39
C GLY A 65 -25.08 -0.54 -11.31
N GLU A 66 -23.84 -0.20 -11.56
CA GLU A 66 -22.79 -0.22 -10.55
C GLU A 66 -21.75 0.85 -10.86
N GLY A 67 -21.00 1.22 -9.84
CA GLY A 67 -19.94 2.19 -9.95
C GLY A 67 -19.35 2.51 -8.59
N GLU A 68 -18.46 3.49 -8.60
CA GLU A 68 -17.81 3.99 -7.38
C GLU A 68 -17.94 5.50 -7.34
N PHE A 69 -18.01 6.04 -6.12
CA PHE A 69 -17.84 7.45 -5.87
C PHE A 69 -17.02 7.66 -4.60
N GLU A 70 -16.32 8.80 -4.55
CA GLU A 70 -15.60 9.22 -3.36
C GLU A 70 -16.52 10.08 -2.48
N LEU A 71 -16.57 9.73 -1.20
CA LEU A 71 -17.26 10.50 -0.17
C LEU A 71 -16.25 10.69 0.97
N PRO A 72 -15.32 11.66 0.84
CA PRO A 72 -14.14 11.74 1.70
C PRO A 72 -14.48 11.68 3.18
N PRO A 73 -13.82 10.81 3.98
CA PRO A 73 -12.62 10.03 3.63
C PRO A 73 -12.88 8.63 3.02
N GLN A 74 -14.11 8.29 2.65
CA GLN A 74 -14.51 6.94 2.25
C GLN A 74 -14.59 6.77 0.72
N SER A 75 -14.25 5.57 0.25
CA SER A 75 -14.54 5.09 -1.11
C SER A 75 -15.75 4.15 -1.04
N ILE A 76 -16.80 4.48 -1.78
CA ILE A 76 -18.06 3.71 -1.75
C ILE A 76 -18.31 3.07 -3.12
N HIS A 77 -18.35 1.74 -3.13
CA HIS A 77 -18.87 0.98 -4.25
C HIS A 77 -20.38 0.84 -4.11
N TRP A 78 -21.12 1.29 -5.12
CA TRP A 78 -22.57 1.22 -5.14
C TRP A 78 -23.07 0.25 -6.22
N ARG A 79 -24.17 -0.42 -5.92
CA ARG A 79 -24.89 -1.27 -6.88
C ARG A 79 -26.37 -0.99 -6.81
N ASN A 80 -26.99 -0.91 -7.98
CA ASN A 80 -28.40 -0.62 -8.16
C ASN A 80 -29.08 -1.77 -8.92
N LEU A 81 -29.74 -2.66 -8.18
CA LEU A 81 -30.33 -3.89 -8.70
C LEU A 81 -31.86 -3.75 -8.86
N PRO A 82 -32.45 -4.20 -9.98
CA PRO A 82 -33.90 -4.30 -10.08
C PRO A 82 -34.43 -5.38 -9.12
N VAL A 83 -35.54 -5.10 -8.46
CA VAL A 83 -36.28 -6.09 -7.67
C VAL A 83 -37.53 -6.45 -8.46
N LEU A 84 -37.63 -7.72 -8.85
CA LEU A 84 -38.74 -8.26 -9.64
C LEU A 84 -39.62 -9.15 -8.76
N LEU A 85 -40.94 -9.01 -8.88
CA LEU A 85 -41.93 -9.93 -8.32
C LEU A 85 -42.77 -10.47 -9.47
N ASP A 86 -42.81 -11.80 -9.65
CA ASP A 86 -43.52 -12.46 -10.76
C ASP A 86 -43.18 -11.90 -12.15
N GLY A 87 -41.92 -11.51 -12.35
CA GLY A 87 -41.43 -10.94 -13.61
C GLY A 87 -41.77 -9.46 -13.83
N GLN A 88 -42.44 -8.80 -12.88
CA GLN A 88 -42.76 -7.37 -12.91
C GLN A 88 -41.81 -6.58 -11.99
N PRO A 89 -41.34 -5.38 -12.40
CA PRO A 89 -40.48 -4.55 -11.55
C PRO A 89 -41.27 -4.00 -10.36
N LEU A 90 -40.92 -4.47 -9.16
CA LEU A 90 -41.46 -3.98 -7.89
C LEU A 90 -40.73 -2.71 -7.43
N GLY A 91 -39.45 -2.59 -7.80
CA GLY A 91 -38.62 -1.46 -7.44
C GLY A 91 -37.14 -1.76 -7.68
N ARG A 92 -36.29 -1.10 -6.90
CA ARG A 92 -34.84 -1.22 -6.95
C ARG A 92 -34.21 -1.30 -5.57
N LEU A 93 -33.20 -2.14 -5.46
CA LEU A 93 -32.34 -2.30 -4.29
C LEU A 93 -31.00 -1.59 -4.58
N ILE A 94 -30.68 -0.60 -3.76
CA ILE A 94 -29.40 0.09 -3.80
C ILE A 94 -28.56 -0.43 -2.63
N VAL A 95 -27.37 -0.93 -2.93
CA VAL A 95 -26.40 -1.41 -1.95
C VAL A 95 -25.18 -0.50 -2.02
N LEU A 96 -24.77 0.02 -0.87
CA LEU A 96 -23.54 0.79 -0.70
C LEU A 96 -22.57 -0.06 0.12
N ARG A 97 -21.34 -0.22 -0.37
CA ARG A 97 -20.26 -0.90 0.34
C ARG A 97 -19.09 0.05 0.47
N ASP A 98 -18.60 0.19 1.70
CA ASP A 98 -17.32 0.83 1.97
C ASP A 98 -16.20 -0.09 1.46
N THR A 99 -15.44 0.40 0.48
CA THR A 99 -14.26 -0.27 -0.10
C THR A 99 -12.97 0.50 0.18
N THR A 100 -13.02 1.43 1.15
CA THR A 100 -11.87 2.28 1.50
C THR A 100 -10.64 1.47 1.86
N HIS A 101 -10.82 0.36 2.59
CA HIS A 101 -9.70 -0.48 3.02
C HIS A 101 -9.03 -1.17 1.82
N GLU A 102 -9.82 -1.77 0.94
CA GLU A 102 -9.35 -2.43 -0.27
C GLU A 102 -8.61 -1.45 -1.19
N HIS A 103 -9.19 -0.28 -1.46
CA HIS A 103 -8.55 0.77 -2.27
C HIS A 103 -7.27 1.30 -1.62
N THR A 104 -7.26 1.45 -0.30
CA THR A 104 -6.06 1.89 0.42
C THR A 104 -4.94 0.86 0.29
N LEU A 105 -5.26 -0.44 0.45
CA LEU A 105 -4.29 -1.52 0.27
C LEU A 105 -3.78 -1.60 -1.18
N GLU A 106 -4.67 -1.48 -2.16
CA GLU A 106 -4.28 -1.49 -3.58
C GLU A 106 -3.37 -0.30 -3.90
N LYS A 107 -3.72 0.89 -3.43
CA LYS A 107 -2.89 2.08 -3.57
C LYS A 107 -1.52 1.92 -2.89
N MET A 108 -1.48 1.37 -1.68
CA MET A 108 -0.22 1.05 -1.00
C MET A 108 0.63 0.08 -1.82
N ARG A 109 0.04 -0.97 -2.39
CA ARG A 109 0.75 -1.93 -3.26
C ARG A 109 1.32 -1.24 -4.51
N ASP A 110 0.53 -0.37 -5.14
CA ASP A 110 0.95 0.34 -6.35
C ASP A 110 2.04 1.36 -6.04
N ASP A 111 1.92 2.11 -4.93
CA ASP A 111 2.94 3.04 -4.44
C ASP A 111 4.24 2.31 -4.07
N LEU A 112 4.15 1.15 -3.42
CA LEU A 112 5.29 0.28 -3.13
C LEU A 112 5.98 -0.17 -4.42
N THR A 113 5.21 -0.68 -5.39
CA THR A 113 5.74 -1.13 -6.68
C THR A 113 6.43 0.01 -7.42
N HIS A 114 5.81 1.19 -7.46
CA HIS A 114 6.39 2.37 -8.08
C HIS A 114 7.70 2.79 -7.40
N THR A 115 7.73 2.78 -6.07
CA THR A 115 8.90 3.13 -5.27
C THR A 115 10.05 2.14 -5.50
N MET A 116 9.75 0.84 -5.52
CA MET A 116 10.73 -0.20 -5.83
C MET A 116 11.36 0.01 -7.22
N VAL A 117 10.55 0.29 -8.24
CA VAL A 117 11.06 0.55 -9.61
C VAL A 117 11.98 1.77 -9.63
N HIS A 118 11.60 2.84 -8.91
CA HIS A 118 12.41 4.02 -8.79
C HIS A 118 13.76 3.72 -8.12
N ASP A 119 13.74 3.00 -7.01
CA ASP A 119 14.93 2.71 -6.21
C ASP A 119 15.88 1.72 -6.88
N LEU A 120 15.37 0.82 -7.73
CA LEU A 120 16.18 -0.05 -8.58
C LEU A 120 16.82 0.70 -9.76
N ARG A 121 16.15 1.72 -10.30
CA ARG A 121 16.67 2.48 -11.45
C ARG A 121 17.98 3.19 -11.11
N GLY A 122 18.09 3.79 -9.93
CA GLY A 122 19.28 4.51 -9.47
C GLY A 122 20.58 3.69 -9.56
N PRO A 123 20.71 2.57 -8.83
CA PRO A 123 21.90 1.71 -8.89
C PRO A 123 22.13 1.13 -10.29
N LEU A 124 21.08 0.77 -11.02
CA LEU A 124 21.23 0.30 -12.41
C LEU A 124 21.84 1.37 -13.33
N THR A 125 21.38 2.61 -13.22
CA THR A 125 21.95 3.75 -13.96
C THR A 125 23.41 3.99 -13.57
N ALA A 126 23.75 3.89 -12.28
CA ALA A 126 25.13 4.04 -11.81
C ALA A 126 26.06 2.94 -12.36
N ILE A 127 25.57 1.69 -12.47
CA ILE A 127 26.29 0.58 -13.13
C ILE A 127 26.50 0.91 -14.61
N SER A 128 25.45 1.30 -15.33
CA SER A 128 25.54 1.63 -16.78
C SER A 128 26.58 2.72 -17.04
N ILE A 129 26.50 3.84 -16.29
CA ILE A 129 27.44 4.96 -16.43
C ILE A 129 28.88 4.52 -16.12
N SER A 130 29.07 3.67 -15.10
CA SER A 130 30.40 3.19 -14.73
C SER A 130 30.98 2.27 -15.82
N LEU A 131 30.16 1.41 -16.42
CA LEU A 131 30.56 0.55 -17.55
C LEU A 131 30.83 1.35 -18.83
N GLU A 132 29.99 2.33 -19.15
CA GLU A 132 30.19 3.26 -20.26
C GLU A 132 31.50 4.04 -20.10
N ALA A 133 31.76 4.55 -18.89
CA ALA A 133 33.01 5.21 -18.56
C ALA A 133 34.19 4.26 -18.82
N LEU A 134 34.15 3.02 -18.32
CA LEU A 134 35.19 2.01 -18.58
C LEU A 134 35.42 1.75 -20.08
N GLN A 135 34.35 1.69 -20.88
CA GLN A 135 34.46 1.51 -22.34
C GLN A 135 35.07 2.73 -23.04
N MET A 136 34.71 3.94 -22.65
CA MET A 136 35.33 5.16 -23.15
C MET A 136 36.81 5.23 -22.77
N MET A 137 37.12 4.76 -21.56
CA MET A 137 38.46 4.76 -21.01
C MET A 137 39.43 3.82 -21.76
N GLU A 138 38.94 2.65 -22.19
CA GLU A 138 39.69 1.71 -23.06
C GLU A 138 40.17 2.35 -24.36
N ARG A 139 39.40 3.30 -24.91
CA ARG A 139 39.68 3.96 -26.20
C ARG A 139 40.51 5.24 -26.05
N ALA A 140 40.78 5.68 -24.83
CA ALA A 140 41.45 6.94 -24.57
C ALA A 140 42.96 6.76 -24.34
N PRO A 141 43.83 7.55 -24.99
CA PRO A 141 45.24 7.57 -24.65
C PRO A 141 45.43 8.23 -23.26
N ASN A 142 46.24 7.62 -22.40
CA ASN A 142 46.65 8.11 -21.06
C ASN A 142 45.64 7.97 -19.90
N ILE A 143 45.05 6.79 -19.72
CA ILE A 143 44.25 6.51 -18.53
C ILE A 143 45.05 5.82 -17.43
N THR A 144 44.91 6.37 -16.23
CA THR A 144 45.59 5.84 -15.06
C THR A 144 44.84 4.63 -14.50
N PRO A 145 45.54 3.60 -14.00
CA PRO A 145 44.92 2.44 -13.37
C PRO A 145 43.90 2.79 -12.26
N GLU A 146 44.13 3.89 -11.54
CA GLU A 146 43.29 4.35 -10.43
C GLU A 146 41.90 4.78 -10.92
N ARG A 147 41.78 5.43 -12.08
CA ARG A 147 40.47 5.82 -12.64
C ARG A 147 39.65 4.62 -13.07
N ARG A 148 40.33 3.58 -13.60
CA ARG A 148 39.68 2.31 -13.96
C ARG A 148 39.18 1.60 -12.71
N LEU A 149 40.01 1.56 -11.66
CA LEU A 149 39.65 0.95 -10.38
C LEU A 149 38.44 1.65 -9.75
N GLN A 150 38.41 2.99 -9.72
CA GLN A 150 37.27 3.74 -9.18
C GLN A 150 35.96 3.46 -9.94
N ALA A 151 35.99 3.34 -11.26
CA ALA A 151 34.80 3.01 -12.04
C ALA A 151 34.32 1.57 -11.76
N LEU A 152 35.24 0.61 -11.60
CA LEU A 152 34.91 -0.76 -11.19
C LEU A 152 34.33 -0.80 -9.78
N GLU A 153 34.90 -0.08 -8.83
CA GLU A 153 34.40 0.01 -7.44
C GLU A 153 32.99 0.61 -7.40
N ARG A 154 32.72 1.67 -8.17
CA ARG A 154 31.38 2.26 -8.29
C ARG A 154 30.36 1.29 -8.87
N ALA A 155 30.73 0.57 -9.93
CA ALA A 155 29.88 -0.46 -10.51
C ALA A 155 29.60 -1.57 -9.49
N ASN A 156 30.63 -2.05 -8.80
CA ASN A 156 30.50 -3.13 -7.82
C ASN A 156 29.64 -2.74 -6.62
N SER A 157 29.84 -1.55 -6.07
CA SER A 157 29.03 -1.02 -4.97
C SER A 157 27.56 -0.86 -5.39
N SER A 158 27.32 -0.36 -6.60
CA SER A 158 25.96 -0.21 -7.13
C SER A 158 25.28 -1.57 -7.36
N THR A 159 26.03 -2.59 -7.79
CA THR A 159 25.54 -3.97 -7.91
C THR A 159 25.15 -4.56 -6.56
N HIS A 160 25.97 -4.37 -5.52
CA HIS A 160 25.64 -4.83 -4.16
C HIS A 160 24.36 -4.17 -3.67
N LYS A 161 24.24 -2.85 -3.84
CA LYS A 161 23.02 -2.11 -3.46
C LYS A 161 21.78 -2.61 -4.21
N LEU A 162 21.91 -2.94 -5.49
CA LEU A 162 20.81 -3.50 -6.28
C LEU A 162 20.39 -4.89 -5.75
N LEU A 163 21.36 -5.74 -5.39
CA LEU A 163 21.09 -7.06 -4.82
C LEU A 163 20.38 -6.95 -3.46
N GLU A 164 20.83 -6.05 -2.58
CA GLU A 164 20.17 -5.79 -1.29
C GLU A 164 18.71 -5.36 -1.47
N LEU A 165 18.42 -4.48 -2.45
CA LEU A 165 17.05 -4.07 -2.77
C LEU A 165 16.21 -5.24 -3.27
N VAL A 166 16.75 -6.10 -4.14
CA VAL A 166 16.05 -7.28 -4.65
C VAL A 166 15.74 -8.26 -3.52
N GLU A 167 16.68 -8.50 -2.61
CA GLU A 167 16.48 -9.35 -1.43
C GLU A 167 15.38 -8.79 -0.52
N ALA A 168 15.40 -7.48 -0.26
CA ALA A 168 14.37 -6.83 0.54
C ALA A 168 12.96 -6.97 -0.09
N ILE A 169 12.85 -6.86 -1.42
CA ILE A 169 11.57 -7.07 -2.14
C ILE A 169 11.10 -8.52 -2.02
N LEU A 170 12.01 -9.49 -2.18
CA LEU A 170 11.66 -10.91 -2.08
C LEU A 170 11.17 -11.30 -0.68
N GLU A 171 11.77 -10.73 0.36
CA GLU A 171 11.33 -10.97 1.74
C GLU A 171 10.00 -10.29 2.05
N LEU A 172 9.77 -9.07 1.55
CA LEU A 172 8.46 -8.44 1.66
C LEU A 172 7.38 -9.30 1.02
N SER A 173 7.63 -9.83 -0.18
CA SER A 173 6.70 -10.74 -0.86
C SER A 173 6.44 -12.01 -0.04
N ARG A 174 7.47 -12.58 0.61
CA ARG A 174 7.31 -13.72 1.53
C ARG A 174 6.45 -13.35 2.74
N LEU A 175 6.67 -12.18 3.34
CA LEU A 175 5.88 -11.67 4.46
C LEU A 175 4.40 -11.50 4.07
N GLU A 176 4.11 -10.87 2.94
CA GLU A 176 2.74 -10.63 2.45
C GLU A 176 1.99 -11.92 2.13
N SER A 177 2.71 -12.94 1.63
CA SER A 177 2.12 -14.24 1.33
C SER A 177 1.72 -15.04 2.58
N GLY A 178 2.08 -14.58 3.79
CA GLY A 178 1.83 -15.29 5.05
C GLY A 178 2.70 -16.53 5.27
N HIS A 179 3.69 -16.79 4.41
CA HIS A 179 4.55 -17.98 4.47
C HIS A 179 5.83 -17.77 5.30
N LEU A 180 5.85 -16.80 6.20
CA LEU A 180 7.02 -16.61 7.06
C LEU A 180 7.01 -17.66 8.19
N GLU A 181 7.71 -18.77 7.97
CA GLU A 181 7.97 -19.75 9.02
C GLU A 181 9.00 -19.18 10.00
N LEU A 182 8.54 -18.75 11.18
CA LEU A 182 9.40 -18.22 12.23
C LEU A 182 10.10 -19.36 12.97
N ASN A 183 11.43 -19.36 12.95
CA ASN A 183 12.23 -20.36 13.64
C ASN A 183 12.58 -19.90 15.06
N TYR A 184 11.60 -19.99 15.96
CA TYR A 184 11.77 -19.63 17.35
C TYR A 184 12.70 -20.58 18.09
N GLN A 185 13.80 -20.04 18.61
CA GLN A 185 14.76 -20.76 19.45
C GLN A 185 15.22 -19.89 20.62
N PRO A 186 15.64 -20.45 21.76
CA PRO A 186 16.23 -19.67 22.85
C PRO A 186 17.53 -18.98 22.38
N VAL A 187 17.55 -17.64 22.37
CA VAL A 187 18.69 -16.85 21.90
C VAL A 187 19.40 -16.13 23.05
N SER A 188 20.73 -16.15 23.03
CA SER A 188 21.57 -15.30 23.88
C SER A 188 21.69 -13.92 23.25
N LEU A 189 20.98 -12.92 23.79
CA LEU A 189 21.02 -11.55 23.27
C LEU A 189 22.43 -10.94 23.31
N ALA A 190 23.22 -11.30 24.33
CA ALA A 190 24.60 -10.84 24.46
C ALA A 190 25.48 -11.32 23.28
N GLU A 191 25.39 -12.61 22.94
CA GLU A 191 26.13 -13.18 21.80
C GLU A 191 25.64 -12.60 20.47
N LEU A 192 24.33 -12.38 20.34
CA LEU A 192 23.74 -11.79 19.14
C LEU A 192 24.25 -10.37 18.90
N VAL A 193 24.16 -9.50 19.92
CA VAL A 193 24.61 -8.10 19.82
C VAL A 193 26.12 -8.02 19.59
N ALA A 194 26.91 -8.85 20.28
CA ALA A 194 28.35 -8.91 20.05
C ALA A 194 28.70 -9.25 18.60
N GLY A 195 28.05 -10.27 18.02
CA GLY A 195 28.27 -10.65 16.62
C GLY A 195 27.93 -9.54 15.63
N VAL A 196 26.84 -8.82 15.86
CA VAL A 196 26.45 -7.67 15.02
C VAL A 196 27.48 -6.54 15.10
N LEU A 197 27.96 -6.22 16.29
CA LEU A 197 28.95 -5.16 16.48
C LEU A 197 30.31 -5.52 15.87
N ASP A 198 30.74 -6.77 16.01
CA ASP A 198 31.98 -7.26 15.40
C ASP A 198 31.93 -7.14 13.87
N ALA A 199 30.77 -7.43 13.26
CA ALA A 199 30.56 -7.27 11.82
C ALA A 199 30.60 -5.80 11.37
N GLN A 200 30.13 -4.85 12.19
CA GLN A 200 30.10 -3.41 11.86
C GLN A 200 31.38 -2.65 12.24
N MET A 201 32.24 -3.26 13.06
CA MET A 201 33.49 -2.65 13.56
C MET A 201 34.42 -2.13 12.45
N PRO A 202 34.62 -2.83 11.31
CA PRO A 202 35.48 -2.32 10.24
C PRO A 202 34.99 -0.99 9.66
N LEU A 203 33.68 -0.91 9.38
CA LEU A 203 33.05 0.29 8.82
C LEU A 203 33.03 1.44 9.85
N ALA A 204 32.75 1.14 11.11
CA ALA A 204 32.80 2.13 12.19
C ALA A 204 34.21 2.74 12.34
N ARG A 205 35.27 1.91 12.26
CA ARG A 205 36.65 2.38 12.31
C ARG A 205 37.02 3.25 11.10
N GLU A 206 36.59 2.86 9.90
CA GLU A 206 36.79 3.66 8.69
C GLU A 206 36.15 5.05 8.83
N LYS A 207 34.95 5.11 9.42
CA LYS A 207 34.21 6.36 9.68
C LYS A 207 34.63 7.08 10.98
N GLN A 208 35.62 6.55 11.72
CA GLN A 208 36.05 7.08 13.02
C GLN A 208 34.91 7.21 14.07
N ILE A 209 33.97 6.26 14.05
CA ILE A 209 32.84 6.18 14.97
C ILE A 209 33.20 5.25 16.14
N GLU A 210 32.98 5.73 17.36
CA GLU A 210 33.12 4.93 18.57
C GLU A 210 31.81 4.17 18.85
N MET A 211 31.89 2.85 18.97
CA MET A 211 30.73 2.01 19.32
C MET A 211 30.87 1.52 20.76
N ALA A 212 29.86 1.80 21.58
CA ALA A 212 29.77 1.32 22.95
C ALA A 212 28.59 0.36 23.10
N CYS A 213 28.81 -0.75 23.81
CA CYS A 213 27.80 -1.77 24.04
C CYS A 213 27.66 -2.06 25.53
N CYS A 214 26.46 -1.88 26.07
CA CYS A 214 26.14 -2.13 27.47
C CYS A 214 25.04 -3.19 27.56
N VAL A 215 25.44 -4.45 27.71
CA VAL A 215 24.51 -5.59 27.85
C VAL A 215 24.58 -6.10 29.30
N PRO A 216 23.46 -6.19 30.03
CA PRO A 216 23.44 -6.78 31.36
C PRO A 216 23.91 -8.24 31.38
N GLU A 217 24.71 -8.62 32.38
CA GLU A 217 25.28 -9.98 32.49
C GLU A 217 24.21 -11.09 32.64
N ARG A 218 23.03 -10.74 33.14
CA ARG A 218 21.91 -11.67 33.37
C ARG A 218 20.69 -11.25 32.57
N LEU A 219 20.66 -11.66 31.31
CA LEU A 219 19.48 -11.56 30.47
C LEU A 219 18.77 -12.91 30.36
N PRO A 220 17.43 -12.93 30.31
CA PRO A 220 16.70 -14.12 29.90
C PRO A 220 17.11 -14.51 28.47
N ARG A 221 16.94 -15.78 28.13
CA ARG A 221 17.08 -16.28 26.75
C ARG A 221 15.69 -16.36 26.12
N PRO A 222 15.16 -15.25 25.56
CA PRO A 222 13.86 -15.28 24.92
C PRO A 222 13.87 -16.25 23.72
N SER A 223 12.71 -16.84 23.45
CA SER A 223 12.49 -17.62 22.24
C SER A 223 12.26 -16.65 21.08
N LEU A 224 13.22 -16.57 20.17
CA LEU A 224 13.25 -15.61 19.05
C LEU A 224 13.76 -16.31 17.79
N ASP A 225 13.44 -15.75 16.62
CA ASP A 225 14.16 -16.08 15.40
C ASP A 225 15.48 -15.31 15.39
N ARG A 226 16.59 -16.04 15.57
CA ARG A 226 17.93 -15.45 15.65
C ARG A 226 18.27 -14.63 14.41
N ALA A 227 17.97 -15.15 13.21
CA ALA A 227 18.38 -14.53 11.95
C ALA A 227 17.62 -13.22 11.70
N LEU A 228 16.32 -13.20 12.00
CA LEU A 228 15.50 -11.98 11.86
C LEU A 228 15.94 -10.88 12.83
N VAL A 229 16.18 -11.23 14.10
CA VAL A 229 16.63 -10.24 15.09
C VAL A 229 18.04 -9.75 14.78
N GLU A 230 18.94 -10.62 14.33
CA GLU A 230 20.27 -10.23 13.86
C GLU A 230 20.18 -9.17 12.76
N ARG A 231 19.31 -9.41 11.78
CA ARG A 231 19.11 -8.52 10.65
C ARG A 231 18.51 -7.17 11.05
N VAL A 232 17.54 -7.17 11.97
CA VAL A 232 17.00 -5.92 12.53
C VAL A 232 18.12 -5.13 13.22
N LEU A 233 18.94 -5.79 14.04
CA LEU A 233 20.06 -5.14 14.71
C LEU A 233 21.11 -4.61 13.72
N GLN A 234 21.45 -5.37 12.68
CA GLN A 234 22.35 -4.92 11.61
C GLN A 234 21.81 -3.66 10.93
N ASN A 235 20.53 -3.64 10.57
CA ASN A 235 19.89 -2.48 9.95
C ASN A 235 19.86 -1.25 10.88
N LEU A 236 19.64 -1.44 12.18
CA LEU A 236 19.63 -0.36 13.16
C LEU A 236 21.02 0.20 13.44
N VAL A 237 22.06 -0.62 13.44
CA VAL A 237 23.44 -0.19 13.66
C VAL A 237 24.06 0.42 12.39
N HIS A 238 23.61 -0.02 11.21
CA HIS A 238 24.10 0.49 9.93
C HIS A 238 23.57 1.88 9.56
N ASN A 239 22.29 2.17 9.88
CA ASN A 239 21.66 3.48 9.66
C ASN A 239 22.33 4.60 10.48
#